data_AF-A0A0B1SPG2-F1
#
_entry.id   AF-A0A0B1SPG2-F1
#
_cell.length_a   1.000
_cell.length_b   1.000
_cell.length_c   1.000
_cell.angle_alpha   90.00
_cell.angle_beta   90.00
_cell.angle_gamma   90.00
#
_symmetry.space_group_name_H-M   'P 1'
#
loop_
_entity.id
_entity.type
_entity.pdbx_description
1 polymer ?
#
loop_
_entity_poly.entity_id
_entity_poly.type
_entity_poly.pdbx_seq_one_letter_code
_entity_poly.pdbx_strand_id
1 'polypeptide(L)'
;MICYITVEEQKRKDTGCRIDFVWIHMLNYKKTVHNQRINMTILGEALCIDTMNFFEDQLYPVIFKHFNNFLNIDYVPYGNVKIVNGSMVCQHGFMECFINRYQSCMIDVLEKQDEYLPLFSCLEYKLKRRIPFNYALWGCYDTHPLPSGTKRLIQ
;
A
#
# COMPACT_ATOMS: atom_id res chain seq x y z
N MET A 1 13.33 14.25 9.09
CA MET A 1 13.50 13.07 8.22
C MET A 1 12.29 13.07 7.30
N ILE A 2 12.50 13.12 5.98
CA ILE A 2 11.39 13.21 5.02
C ILE A 2 11.12 11.79 4.52
N CYS A 3 9.94 11.26 4.77
CA CYS A 3 9.46 10.07 4.07
C CYS A 3 8.70 10.54 2.84
N TYR A 4 8.74 9.76 1.76
CA TYR A 4 7.97 10.05 0.57
C TYR A 4 6.97 8.94 0.35
N ILE A 5 5.68 9.26 0.42
CA ILE A 5 4.65 8.41 -0.16
C ILE A 5 4.59 8.77 -1.63
N THR A 6 4.85 7.78 -2.48
CA THR A 6 4.67 7.95 -3.92
C THR A 6 3.43 7.18 -4.32
N VAL A 7 2.48 7.86 -4.95
CA VAL A 7 1.34 7.25 -5.61
C VAL A 7 1.58 7.31 -7.11
N GLU A 8 1.79 6.15 -7.72
CA GLU A 8 1.97 6.02 -9.16
C GLU A 8 0.69 5.43 -9.77
N GLU A 9 0.09 6.16 -10.71
CA GLU A 9 -0.94 5.60 -11.57
C GLU A 9 -0.25 4.81 -12.68
N GLN A 10 -0.40 3.48 -12.70
CA GLN A 10 0.14 2.69 -13.79
C GLN A 10 -0.61 3.04 -15.08
N LYS A 11 -0.04 3.94 -15.88
CA LYS A 11 -0.49 4.17 -17.25
C LYS A 11 -0.37 2.87 -18.03
N ARG A 12 -1.48 2.39 -18.59
CA ARG A 12 -1.50 1.29 -19.54
C ARG A 12 -0.52 1.60 -20.67
N LYS A 13 0.44 0.70 -20.92
CA LYS A 13 1.39 0.77 -22.04
C LYS A 13 0.63 0.59 -23.37
N ASP A 14 -0.10 1.60 -23.81
CA ASP A 14 -0.55 1.68 -25.19
C ASP A 14 0.49 2.46 -26.02
N THR A 15 0.92 1.80 -27.07
CA THR A 15 2.04 2.11 -27.96
C THR A 15 1.93 3.44 -28.70
N GLY A 16 3.06 4.17 -28.81
CA GLY A 16 3.35 5.01 -29.98
C GLY A 16 3.27 6.52 -29.77
N CYS A 17 4.41 7.18 -29.97
CA CYS A 17 4.58 8.62 -30.06
C CYS A 17 3.97 9.17 -31.37
N ARG A 18 3.12 10.20 -31.31
CA ARG A 18 2.96 11.21 -32.38
C ARG A 18 2.32 12.49 -31.84
N ILE A 19 2.90 13.63 -32.19
CA ILE A 19 2.36 14.97 -31.89
C ILE A 19 1.18 15.19 -32.82
N ASP A 20 -0.06 15.07 -32.33
CA ASP A 20 -1.25 15.49 -33.07
C ASP A 20 -2.31 16.08 -32.12
N PHE A 21 -3.02 17.09 -32.63
CA PHE A 21 -3.79 18.13 -31.94
C PHE A 21 -4.73 17.67 -30.79
N VAL A 22 -4.69 18.45 -29.72
CA VAL A 22 -5.19 18.24 -28.34
C VAL A 22 -6.68 17.84 -28.17
N TRP A 23 -7.52 17.90 -29.20
CA TRP A 23 -8.98 17.70 -29.05
C TRP A 23 -9.48 16.27 -29.29
N ILE A 24 -8.78 15.45 -30.10
CA ILE A 24 -9.22 14.07 -30.40
C ILE A 24 -8.82 13.09 -29.28
N HIS A 25 -7.77 13.41 -28.51
CA HIS A 25 -7.26 12.55 -27.43
C HIS A 25 -8.22 12.41 -26.22
N MET A 26 -8.97 13.45 -25.84
CA MET A 26 -9.90 13.36 -24.70
C MET A 26 -11.07 12.38 -24.95
N LEU A 27 -11.55 12.28 -26.20
CA LEU A 27 -12.63 11.37 -26.55
C LEU A 27 -12.17 9.91 -26.59
N ASN A 28 -10.93 9.65 -27.02
CA ASN A 28 -10.34 8.31 -26.99
C ASN A 28 -9.90 7.88 -25.59
N TYR A 29 -9.37 8.80 -24.76
CA TYR A 29 -9.07 8.57 -23.35
C TYR A 29 -10.33 8.15 -22.55
N LYS A 30 -11.45 8.84 -22.79
CA LYS A 30 -12.75 8.45 -22.21
C LYS A 30 -13.22 7.07 -22.65
N LYS A 31 -12.75 6.54 -23.78
CA LYS A 31 -13.22 5.27 -24.38
C LYS A 31 -12.34 4.09 -23.98
N THR A 32 -11.04 4.28 -23.76
CA THR A 32 -10.11 3.23 -23.32
C THR A 32 -10.14 2.97 -21.82
N VAL A 33 -10.47 3.99 -21.00
CA VAL A 33 -10.58 3.90 -19.53
C VAL A 33 -12.04 3.72 -19.05
N HIS A 34 -13.02 3.81 -19.97
CA HIS A 34 -14.43 3.62 -19.61
C HIS A 34 -14.65 2.26 -18.96
N ASN A 35 -15.18 2.25 -17.75
CA ASN A 35 -15.52 1.04 -17.00
C ASN A 35 -14.32 0.14 -16.63
N GLN A 36 -13.08 0.66 -16.66
CA GLN A 36 -11.89 -0.03 -16.16
C GLN A 36 -11.51 0.49 -14.77
N ARG A 37 -10.99 -0.41 -13.93
CA ARG A 37 -10.39 -0.02 -12.65
C ARG A 37 -9.07 0.70 -12.90
N ILE A 38 -8.81 1.74 -12.11
CA ILE A 38 -7.57 2.50 -12.12
C ILE A 38 -6.55 1.79 -11.25
N ASN A 39 -5.36 1.55 -11.78
CA ASN A 39 -4.26 0.95 -11.03
C ASN A 39 -3.53 2.03 -10.25
N MET A 40 -3.46 1.87 -8.93
CA MET A 40 -2.81 2.79 -8.01
C MET A 40 -1.74 2.02 -7.23
N THR A 41 -0.48 2.32 -7.50
CA THR A 41 0.65 1.79 -6.71
C THR A 41 1.04 2.79 -5.64
N ILE A 42 1.12 2.35 -4.39
CA ILE A 42 1.43 3.16 -3.22
C ILE A 42 2.74 2.64 -2.64
N LEU A 43 3.78 3.46 -2.71
CA LEU A 43 5.07 3.16 -2.08
C LEU A 43 5.11 3.79 -0.70
N GLY A 44 5.30 2.98 0.34
CA GLY A 44 5.35 3.44 1.72
C GLY A 44 6.36 2.67 2.58
N GLU A 45 6.52 3.14 3.81
CA GLU A 45 7.40 2.55 4.83
C GLU A 45 6.70 2.57 6.19
N ALA A 46 6.81 1.46 6.91
CA ALA A 46 6.37 1.34 8.29
C ALA A 46 7.16 2.29 9.20
N LEU A 47 6.58 2.67 10.34
CA LEU A 47 7.18 3.62 11.30
C LEU A 47 7.38 5.05 10.79
N CYS A 48 7.13 5.31 9.51
CA CYS A 48 7.04 6.67 9.01
C CYS A 48 5.69 7.32 9.33
N ILE A 49 5.75 8.53 9.90
CA ILE A 49 4.57 9.32 10.24
C ILE A 49 3.71 9.67 9.02
N ASP A 50 4.31 9.96 7.86
CA ASP A 50 3.58 10.29 6.65
C ASP A 50 2.79 9.08 6.16
N THR A 51 3.42 7.89 6.07
CA THR A 51 2.74 6.64 5.71
C THR A 51 1.55 6.38 6.62
N MET A 52 1.75 6.50 7.94
CA MET A 52 0.68 6.30 8.91
C MET A 52 -0.46 7.30 8.75
N ASN A 53 -0.15 8.58 8.54
CA ASN A 53 -1.15 9.61 8.28
C ASN A 53 -1.92 9.32 7.00
N PHE A 54 -1.25 8.87 5.95
CA PHE A 54 -1.91 8.52 4.71
C PHE A 54 -2.85 7.33 4.89
N PHE A 55 -2.47 6.28 5.61
CA PHE A 55 -3.36 5.17 5.95
C PHE A 55 -4.56 5.60 6.80
N GLU A 56 -4.33 6.44 7.82
CA GLU A 56 -5.37 6.88 8.76
C GLU A 56 -6.33 7.90 8.14
N ASP A 57 -5.84 8.84 7.33
CA ASP A 57 -6.60 10.02 6.90
C ASP A 57 -7.09 9.94 5.45
N GLN A 58 -6.38 9.22 4.57
CA GLN A 58 -6.65 9.23 3.12
C GLN A 58 -6.97 7.85 2.56
N LEU A 59 -6.03 6.91 2.63
CA LEU A 59 -6.12 5.63 1.94
C LEU A 59 -7.33 4.82 2.39
N TYR A 60 -7.45 4.51 3.69
CA TYR A 60 -8.52 3.65 4.14
C TYR A 60 -9.89 4.34 4.20
N PRO A 61 -10.06 5.48 4.91
CA PRO A 61 -11.39 6.06 5.08
C PRO A 61 -11.94 6.74 3.82
N VAL A 62 -11.07 7.27 2.93
CA VAL A 62 -11.51 8.04 1.76
C VAL A 62 -11.36 7.22 0.48
N ILE A 63 -10.15 6.77 0.15
CA ILE A 63 -9.87 6.13 -1.14
C ILE A 63 -10.49 4.73 -1.21
N PHE A 64 -10.14 3.86 -0.26
CA PHE A 64 -10.57 2.48 -0.25
C PHE A 64 -12.07 2.36 0.00
N LYS A 65 -12.60 2.91 1.10
CA LYS A 65 -14.04 2.76 1.42
C LYS A 65 -15.00 3.28 0.34
N HIS A 66 -14.65 4.34 -0.39
CA HIS A 66 -15.55 4.95 -1.36
C HIS A 66 -15.27 4.54 -2.81
N PHE A 67 -14.02 4.21 -3.15
CA PHE A 67 -13.61 3.98 -4.53
C PHE A 67 -13.03 2.59 -4.79
N ASN A 68 -13.04 1.67 -3.81
CA ASN A 68 -12.51 0.31 -3.98
C ASN A 68 -12.94 -0.35 -5.30
N ASN A 69 -14.23 -0.28 -5.65
CA ASN A 69 -14.78 -0.89 -6.87
C ASN A 69 -14.19 -0.34 -8.18
N PHE A 70 -13.56 0.84 -8.13
CA PHE A 70 -12.94 1.51 -9.27
C PHE A 70 -11.42 1.47 -9.22
N LEU A 71 -10.81 0.89 -8.18
CA LEU A 71 -9.38 0.91 -7.95
C LEU A 71 -8.81 -0.51 -7.84
N ASN A 72 -7.64 -0.72 -8.44
CA ASN A 72 -6.72 -1.79 -8.09
C ASN A 72 -5.56 -1.14 -7.32
N ILE A 73 -5.49 -1.38 -6.02
CA ILE A 73 -4.52 -0.76 -5.13
C ILE A 73 -3.39 -1.75 -4.86
N ASP A 74 -2.20 -1.41 -5.29
CA ASP A 74 -0.96 -2.16 -5.02
C ASP A 74 -0.14 -1.41 -3.98
N TYR A 75 -0.03 -1.94 -2.76
CA TYR A 75 0.76 -1.31 -1.71
C TYR A 75 2.12 -1.99 -1.61
N VAL A 76 3.20 -1.21 -1.68
CA VAL A 76 4.58 -1.72 -1.62
C VAL A 76 5.26 -1.19 -0.35
N PRO A 77 5.34 -2.00 0.72
CA PRO A 77 6.02 -1.64 1.97
C PRO A 77 7.53 -1.83 1.81
N TYR A 78 8.21 -0.77 1.43
CA TYR A 78 9.66 -0.75 1.25
C TYR A 78 10.23 0.62 1.57
N GLY A 79 9.70 1.67 0.94
CA GLY A 79 10.08 3.07 1.19
C GLY A 79 11.56 3.35 0.92
N ASN A 80 12.23 4.01 1.87
CA ASN A 80 13.55 4.60 1.76
C ASN A 80 14.66 3.72 2.37
N VAL A 81 14.62 2.43 2.06
CA VAL A 81 15.64 1.45 2.46
C VAL A 81 16.94 1.67 1.69
N LYS A 82 18.05 1.64 2.42
CA LYS A 82 19.41 1.65 1.84
C LYS A 82 20.03 0.27 1.94
N ILE A 83 20.78 -0.12 0.92
CA ILE A 83 21.61 -1.33 0.98
C ILE A 83 23.02 -0.90 1.37
N VAL A 84 23.46 -1.32 2.55
CA VAL A 84 24.80 -1.05 3.08
C VAL A 84 25.49 -2.39 3.30
N ASN A 85 26.58 -2.64 2.56
CA ASN A 85 27.35 -3.90 2.64
C ASN A 85 26.46 -5.16 2.49
N GLY A 86 25.49 -5.13 1.57
CA GLY A 86 24.54 -6.23 1.35
C GLY A 86 23.44 -6.36 2.40
N SER A 87 23.42 -5.51 3.42
CA SER A 87 22.38 -5.48 4.45
C SER A 87 21.37 -4.36 4.17
N MET A 88 20.08 -4.64 4.36
CA MET A 88 19.03 -3.62 4.33
C MET A 88 19.07 -2.76 5.58
N VAL A 89 19.10 -1.44 5.40
CA VAL A 89 19.10 -0.43 6.46
C VAL A 89 17.91 0.50 6.27
N CYS A 90 16.99 0.45 7.23
CA CYS A 90 15.80 1.28 7.30
C CYS A 90 16.03 2.57 8.09
N GLN A 91 15.21 3.59 7.85
CA GLN A 91 15.43 4.93 8.43
C GLN A 91 15.09 4.98 9.91
N HIS A 92 14.03 4.29 10.31
CA HIS A 92 13.55 4.18 11.69
C HIS A 92 14.06 2.89 12.37
N GLY A 93 15.16 2.32 11.88
CA GLY A 93 15.86 1.19 12.48
C GLY A 93 15.27 -0.18 12.14
N PHE A 94 15.71 -1.20 12.87
CA PHE A 94 15.38 -2.60 12.58
C PHE A 94 13.87 -2.89 12.56
N MET A 95 13.11 -2.22 13.43
CA MET A 95 11.66 -2.45 13.52
C MET A 95 10.91 -2.01 12.25
N GLU A 96 11.32 -0.93 11.59
CA GLU A 96 10.75 -0.56 10.28
C GLU A 96 10.98 -1.67 9.26
N CYS A 97 12.21 -2.16 9.13
CA CYS A 97 12.56 -3.23 8.20
C CYS A 97 11.79 -4.52 8.49
N PHE A 98 11.65 -4.86 9.76
CA PHE A 98 10.88 -6.02 10.19
C PHE A 98 9.40 -5.89 9.81
N ILE A 99 8.78 -4.71 10.05
CA ILE A 99 7.37 -4.46 9.77
C ILE A 99 7.13 -4.37 8.25
N ASN A 100 8.02 -3.72 7.49
CA ASN A 100 7.97 -3.69 6.03
C ASN A 100 7.95 -5.12 5.46
N ARG A 101 8.88 -5.97 5.93
CA ARG A 101 8.93 -7.39 5.53
C ARG A 101 7.64 -8.12 5.91
N TYR A 102 7.14 -7.92 7.12
CA TYR A 102 5.89 -8.52 7.57
C TYR A 102 4.71 -8.12 6.67
N GLN A 103 4.58 -6.83 6.34
CA GLN A 103 3.55 -6.34 5.42
C GLN A 103 3.70 -6.95 4.02
N SER A 104 4.93 -7.06 3.48
CA SER A 104 5.18 -7.75 2.20
C SER A 104 4.70 -9.21 2.24
N CYS A 105 5.01 -9.94 3.30
CA CYS A 105 4.54 -11.32 3.46
C CYS A 105 3.02 -11.40 3.55
N MET A 106 2.36 -10.44 4.20
CA MET A 106 0.90 -10.42 4.31
C MET A 106 0.20 -10.09 3.01
N ILE A 107 0.81 -9.27 2.15
CA ILE A 107 0.31 -9.06 0.79
C ILE A 107 0.37 -10.36 -0.01
N ASP A 108 1.49 -11.08 0.05
CA ASP A 108 1.67 -12.36 -0.64
C ASP A 108 0.68 -13.42 -0.16
N VAL A 109 0.38 -13.46 1.14
CA VAL A 109 -0.48 -14.48 1.72
C VAL A 109 -1.98 -14.15 1.61
N LEU A 110 -2.37 -12.87 1.70
CA LEU A 110 -3.77 -12.45 1.61
C LEU A 110 -4.22 -12.20 0.16
N GLU A 111 -3.28 -11.83 -0.73
CA GLU A 111 -3.42 -11.56 -2.17
C GLU A 111 -4.39 -10.44 -2.56
N LYS A 112 -5.44 -10.17 -1.78
CA LYS A 112 -6.52 -9.24 -2.08
C LYS A 112 -6.42 -7.98 -1.22
N GLN A 113 -6.55 -6.83 -1.87
CA GLN A 113 -6.59 -5.52 -1.21
C GLN A 113 -7.70 -5.42 -0.14
N ASP A 114 -8.81 -6.12 -0.34
CA ASP A 114 -9.92 -6.17 0.62
C ASP A 114 -9.58 -6.89 1.93
N GLU A 115 -8.51 -7.69 1.92
CA GLU A 115 -8.05 -8.46 3.07
C GLU A 115 -6.88 -7.75 3.77
N TYR A 116 -5.84 -7.32 3.02
CA TYR A 116 -4.67 -6.69 3.64
C TYR A 116 -4.83 -5.21 4.00
N LEU A 117 -5.59 -4.41 3.23
CA LEU A 117 -5.71 -2.97 3.52
C LEU A 117 -6.41 -2.66 4.86
N PRO A 118 -7.50 -3.35 5.25
CA PRO A 118 -8.07 -3.17 6.59
C PRO A 118 -7.09 -3.51 7.71
N LEU A 119 -6.36 -4.63 7.56
CA LEU A 119 -5.35 -5.06 8.54
C LEU A 119 -4.23 -4.03 8.67
N PHE A 120 -3.70 -3.53 7.54
CA PHE A 120 -2.63 -2.54 7.53
C PHE A 120 -3.09 -1.20 8.05
N SER A 121 -4.31 -0.75 7.70
CA SER A 121 -4.88 0.48 8.26
C SER A 121 -4.96 0.41 9.80
N CYS A 122 -5.44 -0.70 10.36
CA CYS A 122 -5.44 -0.92 11.80
C CYS A 122 -4.01 -0.90 12.39
N LEU A 123 -3.08 -1.59 11.74
CA LEU A 123 -1.70 -1.69 12.21
C LEU A 123 -1.02 -0.32 12.24
N GLU A 124 -1.06 0.42 11.13
CA GLU A 124 -0.48 1.77 11.02
C GLU A 124 -1.10 2.74 12.04
N TYR A 125 -2.42 2.68 12.23
CA TYR A 125 -3.13 3.45 13.25
C TYR A 125 -2.59 3.18 14.66
N LYS A 126 -2.31 1.92 15.01
CA LYS A 126 -1.77 1.55 16.33
C LYS A 126 -0.29 1.89 16.48
N LEU A 127 0.50 1.71 15.42
CA LEU A 127 1.92 2.08 15.39
C LEU A 127 2.11 3.60 15.56
N LYS A 128 1.25 4.42 14.96
CA LYS A 128 1.25 5.89 15.17
C LYS A 128 1.08 6.30 16.62
N ARG A 129 0.28 5.52 17.37
CA ARG A 129 0.05 5.69 18.82
C ARG A 129 1.14 5.06 19.68
N ARG A 130 2.25 4.63 19.06
CA ARG A 130 3.41 4.01 19.70
C ARG A 130 3.06 2.73 20.47
N ILE A 131 2.01 2.03 20.05
CA ILE A 131 1.69 0.70 20.58
C ILE A 131 2.78 -0.26 20.06
N PRO A 132 3.40 -1.09 20.91
CA PRO A 132 4.44 -2.02 20.44
C PRO A 132 3.86 -3.01 19.42
N PHE A 133 4.67 -3.36 18.41
CA PHE A 133 4.23 -4.09 17.22
C PHE A 133 3.41 -5.35 17.53
N ASN A 134 3.86 -6.17 18.49
CA ASN A 134 3.16 -7.39 18.88
C ASN A 134 1.73 -7.10 19.42
N TYR A 135 1.59 -6.12 20.32
CA TYR A 135 0.27 -5.74 20.86
C TYR A 135 -0.61 -5.09 19.78
N ALA A 136 0.00 -4.28 18.91
CA ALA A 136 -0.70 -3.68 17.77
C ALA A 136 -1.25 -4.78 16.84
N LEU A 137 -0.39 -5.74 16.48
CA LEU A 137 -0.70 -6.85 15.61
C LEU A 137 -1.84 -7.72 16.16
N TRP A 138 -1.70 -8.22 17.39
CA TRP A 138 -2.73 -9.06 18.01
C TRP A 138 -4.07 -8.36 18.09
N GLY A 139 -4.06 -7.09 18.53
CA GLY A 139 -5.28 -6.31 18.60
C GLY A 139 -5.88 -5.93 17.24
N CYS A 140 -5.16 -6.11 16.12
CA CYS A 140 -5.71 -5.97 14.77
C CYS A 140 -6.20 -7.31 14.20
N TYR A 141 -5.61 -8.44 14.60
CA TYR A 141 -6.13 -9.76 14.28
C TYR A 141 -7.48 -10.05 14.92
N ASP A 142 -7.76 -9.45 16.08
CA ASP A 142 -9.06 -9.58 16.74
C ASP A 142 -10.20 -8.93 15.92
N THR A 143 -9.91 -7.82 15.22
CA THR A 143 -10.91 -7.09 14.41
C THR A 143 -10.85 -7.40 12.92
N HIS A 144 -9.72 -7.91 12.45
CA HIS A 144 -9.46 -8.31 11.06
C HIS A 144 -8.86 -9.72 11.05
N PRO A 145 -9.66 -10.76 11.34
CA PRO A 145 -9.18 -12.12 11.40
C PRO A 145 -8.71 -12.59 10.03
N LEU A 146 -7.58 -13.27 10.00
CA LEU A 146 -7.01 -13.86 8.79
C LEU A 146 -7.88 -15.01 8.27
N PRO A 147 -7.93 -15.24 6.95
CA PRO A 147 -8.63 -16.38 6.36
C PRO A 147 -8.16 -17.73 6.94
N SER A 148 -9.07 -18.70 6.93
CA SER A 148 -8.78 -20.07 7.37
C SER A 148 -7.65 -20.70 6.53
N GLY A 149 -6.55 -21.08 7.17
CA GLY A 149 -5.38 -21.69 6.52
C GLY A 149 -4.14 -20.78 6.51
N THR A 150 -4.33 -19.47 6.54
CA THR A 150 -3.28 -18.45 6.56
C THR A 150 -2.44 -18.51 7.84
N LYS A 151 -3.04 -18.81 9.00
CA LYS A 151 -2.33 -18.92 10.30
C LYS A 151 -1.16 -19.93 10.32
N ARG A 152 -1.12 -20.90 9.40
CA ARG A 152 -0.03 -21.89 9.29
C ARG A 152 1.18 -21.40 8.49
N LEU A 153 1.04 -20.31 7.73
CA LEU A 153 2.09 -19.74 6.89
C LEU A 153 2.89 -18.64 7.58
N ILE A 154 2.47 -18.25 8.79
CA ILE A 154 3.00 -17.09 9.55
C ILE A 154 3.62 -17.54 10.90
N GLN A 155 3.79 -18.84 11.10
CA GLN A 155 4.56 -19.45 12.20
C GLN A 155 5.91 -19.90 11.67
#